data_AF-A0A7V5PFT8-F1
#
_entry.id   AF-A0A7V5PFT8-F1
#
_cell.length_a   1.000
_cell.length_b   1.000
_cell.length_c   1.000
_cell.angle_alpha   90.00
_cell.angle_beta   90.00
_cell.angle_gamma   90.00
#
_symmetry.space_group_name_H-M   'P 1'
#
loop_
_entity.id
_entity.type
_entity.pdbx_description
1 polymer ?
#
loop_
_entity_poly.entity_id
_entity_poly.type
_entity_poly.pdbx_seq_one_letter_code
_entity_poly.pdbx_strand_id
1 'polypeptide(L)'
;MFRIILSFAALLAALPAAQADILKIDDGKPVVVVLDNRPQRGMTMDEVRERFGEPMESRGPVGDPPITTWNYGNFIVVFEGKYVLHTVNKTARRP
;
A
#
# COMPACT_ATOMS: atom_id res chain seq x y z
N MET A 1 -34.06 21.58 31.31
CA MET A 1 -33.35 20.33 30.94
C MET A 1 -33.18 20.13 29.43
N PHE A 2 -34.22 20.29 28.59
CA PHE A 2 -34.11 20.11 27.12
C PHE A 2 -33.07 21.02 26.43
N ARG A 3 -32.86 22.24 26.92
CA ARG A 3 -31.87 23.19 26.37
C ARG A 3 -30.41 22.75 26.59
N ILE A 4 -30.11 22.03 27.67
CA ILE A 4 -28.75 21.58 27.98
C ILE A 4 -28.36 20.40 27.08
N ILE A 5 -29.31 19.53 26.75
CA ILE A 5 -29.12 18.39 25.83
C ILE A 5 -28.86 18.88 24.40
N LEU A 6 -29.56 19.94 23.96
CA LEU A 6 -29.34 20.56 22.65
C LEU A 6 -27.96 21.25 22.53
N SER A 7 -27.48 21.91 23.59
CA SER A 7 -26.12 22.48 23.60
C SER A 7 -25.03 21.43 23.55
N PHE A 8 -25.24 20.29 24.22
CA PHE A 8 -24.27 19.19 24.26
C PHE A 8 -24.17 18.47 22.91
N ALA A 9 -25.30 18.29 22.22
CA ALA A 9 -25.34 17.70 20.88
C ALA A 9 -24.64 18.60 19.83
N ALA A 10 -24.80 19.92 19.94
CA ALA A 10 -24.14 20.87 19.04
C ALA A 10 -22.60 20.88 19.21
N LEU A 11 -22.09 20.63 20.42
CA LEU A 11 -20.66 20.59 20.69
C LEU A 11 -19.98 19.33 20.14
N LEU A 12 -20.69 18.21 20.04
CA LEU A 12 -20.15 16.96 19.52
C LEU A 12 -20.00 16.96 17.98
N ALA A 13 -20.83 17.74 17.28
CA ALA A 13 -20.79 17.85 15.82
C ALA A 13 -19.67 18.75 15.28
N ALA A 14 -19.01 19.53 16.15
CA ALA A 14 -17.95 20.46 15.78
C ALA A 14 -16.53 19.85 15.86
N LEU A 15 -16.40 18.54 16.07
CA LEU A 15 -15.09 17.89 16.10
C LEU A 15 -14.50 17.84 14.68
N PRO A 16 -13.36 18.49 14.42
CA PRO A 16 -12.68 18.37 13.13
C PRO A 16 -12.27 16.92 12.91
N ALA A 17 -12.50 16.41 11.69
CA ALA A 17 -12.00 15.11 11.28
C ALA A 17 -10.46 15.16 11.29
N ALA A 18 -9.84 14.45 12.23
CA ALA A 18 -8.39 14.29 12.24
C ALA A 18 -7.96 13.49 11.01
N GLN A 19 -7.23 14.14 10.10
CA GLN A 19 -6.55 13.47 9.00
C GLN A 19 -5.16 13.04 9.47
N ALA A 20 -4.83 11.77 9.30
CA ALA A 20 -3.53 11.22 9.66
C ALA A 20 -2.77 10.84 8.39
N ASP A 21 -1.72 11.61 8.09
CA ASP A 21 -0.79 11.30 7.00
C ASP A 21 0.38 10.45 7.51
N ILE A 22 0.81 9.47 6.70
CA ILE A 22 2.01 8.67 6.96
C ILE A 22 3.18 9.31 6.22
N LEU A 23 4.06 9.99 6.97
CA LEU A 23 5.28 10.58 6.44
C LEU A 23 6.46 9.61 6.61
N LYS A 24 7.17 9.31 5.53
CA LYS A 24 8.46 8.61 5.62
C LYS A 24 9.56 9.66 5.73
N ILE A 25 10.41 9.53 6.75
CA ILE A 25 11.55 10.41 6.96
C ILE A 25 12.75 9.75 6.27
N ASP A 26 13.11 10.26 5.09
CA ASP A 26 14.39 9.95 4.43
C ASP A 26 15.30 11.17 4.62
N ASP A 27 16.52 10.96 5.15
CA ASP A 27 17.54 12.01 5.37
C ASP A 27 17.04 13.27 6.11
N GLY A 28 16.12 13.11 7.08
CA GLY A 28 15.62 14.19 7.93
C GLY A 28 14.60 15.13 7.27
N LYS A 29 14.10 14.81 6.08
CA LYS A 29 13.02 15.54 5.41
C LYS A 29 11.77 14.67 5.26
N PRO A 30 10.57 15.19 5.58
CA PRO A 30 9.34 14.49 5.24
C PRO A 30 9.22 14.36 3.72
N VAL A 31 9.24 13.14 3.21
CA VAL A 31 8.98 12.86 1.79
C VAL A 31 7.59 12.25 1.70
N VAL A 32 6.71 12.90 0.95
CA VAL A 32 5.42 12.31 0.54
C VAL A 32 5.75 11.15 -0.38
N VAL A 33 5.56 9.92 0.11
CA VAL A 33 5.75 8.72 -0.71
C VAL A 33 4.53 8.59 -1.61
N VAL A 34 4.57 9.20 -2.78
CA VAL A 34 3.59 8.95 -3.84
C VAL A 34 3.84 7.54 -4.37
N LEU A 35 3.04 6.58 -3.91
CA LEU A 35 3.12 5.15 -4.24
C LEU A 35 2.43 4.81 -5.57
N ASP A 36 2.35 5.75 -6.52
CA ASP A 36 1.56 5.54 -7.75
C ASP A 36 2.23 4.62 -8.77
N ASN A 37 3.56 4.44 -8.69
CA ASN A 37 4.31 3.72 -9.73
C ASN A 37 4.53 2.23 -9.45
N ARG A 38 3.92 1.65 -8.40
CA ARG A 38 4.11 0.22 -8.09
C ARG A 38 2.95 -0.40 -7.30
N PRO A 39 2.75 -1.74 -7.41
CA PRO A 39 1.80 -2.45 -6.57
C PRO A 39 2.05 -2.21 -5.08
N GLN A 40 0.99 -1.88 -4.35
CA GLN A 40 1.04 -1.70 -2.90
C GLN A 40 0.66 -2.98 -2.17
N ARG A 41 1.17 -3.14 -0.95
CA ARG A 41 0.82 -4.26 -0.06
C ARG A 41 -0.70 -4.35 0.07
N GLY A 42 -1.24 -5.57 -0.02
CA GLY A 42 -2.67 -5.84 0.10
C GLY A 42 -3.47 -5.75 -1.19
N MET A 43 -2.92 -5.21 -2.29
CA MET A 43 -3.54 -5.36 -3.62
C MET A 43 -3.67 -6.84 -3.97
N THR A 44 -4.74 -7.19 -4.68
CA THR A 44 -4.93 -8.53 -5.22
C THR A 44 -4.12 -8.74 -6.50
N MET A 45 -3.83 -9.99 -6.84
CA MET A 45 -3.22 -10.37 -8.12
C MET A 45 -3.95 -9.76 -9.33
N ASP A 46 -5.29 -9.72 -9.30
CA ASP A 46 -6.09 -9.16 -10.39
C ASP A 46 -5.97 -7.64 -10.48
N GLU A 47 -6.02 -6.93 -9.35
CA GLU A 47 -5.78 -5.49 -9.31
C GLU A 47 -4.38 -5.10 -9.80
N VAL A 48 -3.38 -5.98 -9.56
CA VAL A 48 -2.03 -5.78 -10.07
C VAL A 48 -2.00 -5.95 -11.59
N ARG A 49 -2.64 -6.99 -12.13
CA ARG A 49 -2.73 -7.17 -13.60
C ARG A 49 -3.48 -6.03 -14.28
N GLU A 50 -4.60 -5.60 -13.70
CA GLU A 50 -5.42 -4.52 -14.26
C GLU A 50 -4.63 -3.20 -14.34
N ARG A 51 -3.85 -2.88 -13.30
CA ARG A 51 -3.10 -1.62 -13.23
C ARG A 51 -1.74 -1.66 -13.91
N PHE A 52 -1.04 -2.80 -13.89
CA PHE A 52 0.36 -2.91 -14.30
C PHE A 52 0.59 -3.85 -15.50
N GLY A 53 -0.45 -4.53 -15.98
CA GLY A 53 -0.39 -5.52 -17.05
C GLY A 53 0.08 -6.90 -16.59
N GLU A 54 0.26 -7.81 -17.54
CA GLU A 54 0.81 -9.14 -17.26
C GLU A 54 2.30 -9.08 -16.91
N PRO A 55 2.77 -9.92 -15.97
CA PRO A 55 4.19 -9.99 -15.65
C PRO A 55 5.00 -10.62 -16.79
N MET A 56 6.27 -10.24 -16.90
CA MET A 56 7.21 -10.86 -17.85
C MET A 56 7.53 -12.31 -17.47
N GLU A 57 7.53 -12.61 -16.17
CA GLU A 57 7.81 -13.95 -15.64
C GLU A 57 7.05 -14.14 -14.32
N SER A 58 6.55 -15.35 -14.09
CA SER A 58 5.90 -15.77 -12.86
C SER A 58 6.54 -17.03 -12.32
N ARG A 59 6.77 -17.11 -11.00
CA ARG A 59 7.32 -18.28 -10.31
C ARG A 59 6.53 -18.61 -9.06
N GLY A 60 6.43 -19.91 -8.77
CA GLY A 60 5.68 -20.45 -7.64
C GLY A 60 4.27 -20.94 -8.03
N PRO A 61 3.37 -21.16 -7.06
CA PRO A 61 3.58 -20.95 -5.62
C PRO A 61 4.58 -21.95 -5.00
N VAL A 62 5.30 -21.53 -3.96
CA VAL A 62 6.18 -22.40 -3.15
C VAL A 62 5.93 -22.20 -1.65
N GLY A 63 6.08 -23.27 -0.87
CA GLY A 63 6.01 -23.23 0.61
C GLY A 63 4.61 -23.19 1.21
N ASP A 64 4.58 -23.07 2.54
CA ASP A 64 3.40 -22.81 3.37
C ASP A 64 3.77 -21.72 4.39
N PRO A 65 3.22 -20.50 4.32
CA PRO A 65 2.18 -20.06 3.40
C PRO A 65 2.66 -19.99 1.93
N PRO A 66 1.78 -20.14 0.93
CA PRO A 66 2.16 -20.20 -0.47
C PRO A 66 2.65 -18.84 -0.98
N ILE A 67 3.90 -18.79 -1.46
CA ILE A 67 4.52 -17.58 -2.01
C ILE A 67 4.63 -17.66 -3.54
N THR A 68 4.08 -16.65 -4.22
CA THR A 68 4.21 -16.47 -5.68
C THR A 68 5.00 -15.20 -5.97
N THR A 69 5.85 -15.20 -6.99
CA THR A 69 6.63 -14.01 -7.39
C THR A 69 6.39 -13.70 -8.85
N TRP A 70 6.10 -12.44 -9.15
CA TRP A 70 5.92 -11.92 -10.50
C TRP A 70 6.98 -10.87 -10.80
N ASN A 71 7.56 -10.93 -11.99
CA ASN A 71 8.65 -10.06 -12.43
C ASN A 71 8.15 -9.15 -13.55
N TYR A 72 8.23 -7.83 -13.35
CA TYR A 72 7.84 -6.79 -14.31
C TYR A 72 9.05 -6.11 -14.97
N GLY A 73 10.24 -6.70 -14.86
CA GLY A 73 11.48 -6.13 -15.36
C GLY A 73 12.16 -5.25 -14.31
N ASN A 74 11.63 -4.05 -14.06
CA ASN A 74 12.19 -3.07 -13.12
C ASN A 74 11.85 -3.35 -11.64
N PHE A 75 10.78 -4.08 -11.36
CA PHE A 75 10.43 -4.54 -10.02
C PHE A 75 9.92 -5.99 -10.01
N ILE A 76 9.90 -6.58 -8.83
CA ILE A 76 9.33 -7.90 -8.54
C ILE A 76 8.22 -7.71 -7.51
N VAL A 77 7.06 -8.32 -7.76
CA VAL A 77 5.93 -8.37 -6.82
C VAL A 77 5.90 -9.74 -6.18
N VAL A 78 5.89 -9.77 -4.86
CA VAL A 78 5.80 -10.98 -4.04
C VAL A 78 4.39 -11.06 -3.48
N PHE A 79 3.72 -12.19 -3.69
CA PHE A 79 2.39 -12.46 -3.21
C PHE A 79 2.41 -13.59 -2.18
N GLU A 80 1.58 -13.44 -1.15
CA GLU A 80 1.17 -14.54 -0.28
C GLU A 80 -0.30 -14.87 -0.61
N GLY A 81 -0.55 -16.09 -1.09
CA GLY A 81 -1.84 -16.40 -1.71
C GLY A 81 -2.13 -15.44 -2.88
N LYS A 82 -3.24 -14.70 -2.80
CA LYS A 82 -3.67 -13.74 -3.83
C LYS A 82 -3.30 -12.28 -3.56
N TYR A 83 -2.70 -11.99 -2.41
CA TYR A 83 -2.45 -10.61 -1.97
C TYR A 83 -0.97 -10.25 -2.08
N VAL A 84 -0.68 -9.02 -2.50
CA VAL A 84 0.67 -8.47 -2.50
C VAL A 84 1.19 -8.44 -1.07
N LEU A 85 2.23 -9.23 -0.84
CA LEU A 85 3.02 -9.20 0.38
C LEU A 85 4.05 -8.07 0.30
N HIS A 86 4.78 -7.95 -0.82
CA HIS A 86 5.83 -6.93 -0.96
C HIS A 86 6.20 -6.64 -2.42
N THR A 87 6.76 -5.47 -2.69
CA THR A 87 7.27 -5.08 -4.01
C THR A 87 8.73 -4.65 -3.90
N VAL A 88 9.63 -5.37 -4.59
CA VAL A 88 11.08 -5.17 -4.57
C VAL A 88 11.53 -4.47 -5.84
N ASN A 89 12.23 -3.34 -5.71
CA ASN A 89 12.84 -2.65 -6.84
C ASN A 89 14.15 -3.33 -7.23
N LYS A 90 14.36 -3.57 -8.52
CA LYS A 90 15.67 -3.98 -9.03
C LYS A 90 16.52 -2.74 -9.27
N THR A 91 17.18 -2.23 -8.24
CA THR A 91 18.23 -1.23 -8.44
C THR A 91 19.39 -1.88 -9.19
N ALA A 92 19.90 -1.24 -10.24
CA ALA A 92 21.16 -1.67 -10.85
C ALA A 92 22.24 -1.69 -9.76
N ARG A 93 22.81 -2.87 -9.51
CA ARG A 93 23.89 -3.03 -8.54
C ARG A 93 24.99 -2.03 -8.91
N ARG A 94 25.21 -1.01 -8.07
CA ARG A 94 26.41 -0.17 -8.21
C ARG A 94 27.61 -1.11 -7.99
N PRO A 95 28.61 -1.10 -8.89
CA PRO A 95 29.82 -1.89 -8.73
C PRO A 95 30.55 -1.56 -7.43
#